data_AF-A0A966QQV8-F1
#
_entry.id   AF-A0A966QQV8-F1
#
_cell.length_a   1.000
_cell.length_b   1.000
_cell.length_c   1.000
_cell.angle_alpha   90.00
_cell.angle_beta   90.00
_cell.angle_gamma   90.00
#
_symmetry.space_group_name_H-M   'P 1'
#
loop_
_entity.id
_entity.type
_entity.pdbx_description
1 polymer ?
#
loop_
_entity_poly.entity_id
_entity_poly.type
_entity_poly.pdbx_seq_one_letter_code
_entity_poly.pdbx_strand_id
1 'polypeptide(L)'
;MRIAQISPLHESVPPRRYGGTERVVHYLTEELVKRGHEVVLFASGDSTTSAELYPCVPEALRLAGYTGDPTVQEVIQLDQVVAELDRFDILHFHTGHVHFPLASRLPIPFLNTLHGPLTAPEHRDLYGRFQAVPLVSISEAQRLPVPDAH
;
A
#
# COMPACT_ATOMS: atom_id res chain seq x y z
N MET A 1 2.31 18.36 -4.42
CA MET A 1 2.95 17.07 -4.76
C MET A 1 1.89 16.18 -5.37
N ARG A 2 2.32 15.34 -6.30
CA ARG A 2 1.54 14.26 -6.90
C ARG A 2 1.87 12.96 -6.18
N ILE A 3 0.91 12.37 -5.48
CA ILE A 3 1.11 11.26 -4.55
C ILE A 3 0.29 10.07 -5.01
N ALA A 4 0.93 8.92 -5.18
CA ALA A 4 0.22 7.65 -5.31
C ALA A 4 0.01 7.04 -3.92
N GLN A 5 -1.24 6.79 -3.54
CA GLN A 5 -1.61 5.99 -2.38
C GLN A 5 -1.97 4.58 -2.87
N ILE A 6 -1.17 3.58 -2.53
CA ILE A 6 -1.36 2.20 -2.97
C ILE A 6 -1.94 1.38 -1.83
N SER A 7 -3.25 1.11 -1.91
CA SER A 7 -4.00 0.35 -0.93
C SER A 7 -3.98 -1.14 -1.24
N PRO A 8 -4.03 -2.03 -0.22
CA PRO A 8 -4.46 -3.41 -0.44
C PRO A 8 -5.85 -3.46 -1.09
N LEU A 9 -6.11 -4.54 -1.83
CA LEU A 9 -7.35 -4.75 -2.58
C LEU A 9 -8.38 -5.61 -1.83
N HIS A 10 -8.08 -6.04 -0.61
CA HIS A 10 -8.94 -6.94 0.16
C HIS A 10 -10.24 -6.26 0.60
N GLU A 11 -10.16 -4.99 1.00
CA GLU A 11 -11.30 -4.14 1.34
C GLU A 11 -11.36 -2.91 0.44
N SER A 12 -12.55 -2.30 0.34
CA SER A 12 -12.67 -0.95 -0.21
C SER A 12 -12.05 0.09 0.72
N VAL A 13 -11.75 1.26 0.15
CA VAL A 13 -11.25 2.42 0.87
C VAL A 13 -12.32 3.52 0.84
N PRO A 14 -12.95 3.90 1.95
CA PRO A 14 -12.89 3.26 3.26
C PRO A 14 -13.59 1.89 3.25
N PRO A 15 -13.25 1.01 4.22
CA PRO A 15 -13.81 -0.33 4.27
C PRO A 15 -15.27 -0.29 4.73
N ARG A 16 -16.14 -1.02 4.02
CA ARG A 16 -17.57 -1.16 4.39
C ARG A 16 -17.77 -1.97 5.68
N ARG A 17 -16.82 -2.84 6.00
CA ARG A 17 -16.85 -3.73 7.18
C ARG A 17 -15.56 -3.55 7.99
N TYR A 18 -14.88 -4.65 8.30
CA TYR A 18 -13.59 -4.62 8.96
C TYR A 18 -12.48 -4.43 7.92
N GLY A 19 -11.65 -3.41 8.14
CA GLY A 19 -10.44 -3.09 7.38
C GLY A 19 -9.64 -2.06 8.17
N GLY A 20 -8.53 -2.47 8.78
CA GLY A 20 -7.70 -1.56 9.59
C GLY A 20 -6.87 -0.67 8.68
N THR A 21 -6.12 -1.31 7.79
CA THR A 21 -5.24 -0.69 6.80
C THR A 21 -5.99 0.30 5.92
N GLU A 22 -7.08 -0.13 5.28
CA GLU A 22 -7.83 0.68 4.32
C GLU A 22 -8.49 1.88 4.98
N ARG A 23 -8.82 1.80 6.28
CA ARG A 23 -9.29 2.95 7.04
C ARG A 23 -8.17 3.98 7.26
N VAL A 24 -6.95 3.54 7.55
CA VAL A 24 -5.79 4.43 7.67
C VAL A 24 -5.47 5.06 6.32
N VAL A 25 -5.47 4.27 5.24
CA VAL A 25 -5.27 4.76 3.87
C VAL A 25 -6.30 5.84 3.53
N HIS A 26 -7.59 5.60 3.84
CA HIS A 26 -8.64 6.59 3.63
C HIS A 26 -8.33 7.91 4.38
N TYR A 27 -8.10 7.86 5.69
CA TYR A 27 -7.84 9.09 6.46
C TYR A 27 -6.61 9.85 5.97
N LEU A 28 -5.54 9.13 5.62
CA LEU A 28 -4.34 9.76 5.09
C LEU A 28 -4.60 10.39 3.72
N THR A 29 -5.30 9.68 2.84
CA THR A 29 -5.67 10.15 1.49
C THR A 29 -6.48 11.45 1.57
N GLU A 30 -7.57 11.45 2.36
CA GLU A 30 -8.44 12.61 2.49
C GLU A 30 -7.72 13.82 3.09
N GLU A 31 -6.87 13.61 4.09
CA GLU A 31 -6.09 14.70 4.70
C GLU A 31 -5.01 15.24 3.75
N LEU A 32 -4.37 14.39 2.94
CA LEU A 32 -3.42 14.84 1.91
C LEU A 32 -4.12 15.67 0.82
N VAL A 33 -5.31 15.25 0.37
CA VAL A 33 -6.13 16.03 -0.57
C VAL A 33 -6.51 17.37 0.04
N LYS A 34 -6.99 17.37 1.29
CA LYS A 34 -7.36 18.61 2.01
C LYS A 34 -6.20 19.58 2.17
N ARG A 35 -4.96 19.09 2.25
CA ARG A 35 -3.74 19.90 2.27
C ARG A 35 -3.31 20.43 0.90
N GLY A 36 -4.07 20.13 -0.16
CA GLY A 36 -3.83 20.63 -1.52
C GLY A 36 -2.84 19.78 -2.32
N HIS A 37 -2.63 18.52 -1.96
CA HIS A 37 -1.86 17.58 -2.78
C HIS A 37 -2.75 16.94 -3.85
N GLU A 38 -2.16 16.62 -4.99
CA GLU A 38 -2.79 15.82 -6.04
C GLU A 38 -2.58 14.36 -5.67
N VAL A 39 -3.66 13.67 -5.27
CA VAL A 39 -3.58 12.28 -4.80
C VAL A 39 -4.31 11.38 -5.78
N VAL A 40 -3.67 10.27 -6.16
CA VAL A 40 -4.31 9.15 -6.84
C VAL A 40 -4.30 7.95 -5.90
N LEU A 41 -5.48 7.40 -5.65
CA LEU A 41 -5.67 6.21 -4.83
C LEU A 41 -5.80 4.97 -5.72
N PHE A 42 -4.79 4.11 -5.68
CA PHE A 42 -4.84 2.77 -6.28
C PHE A 42 -5.53 1.82 -5.30
N ALA A 43 -6.80 1.49 -5.57
CA ALA A 43 -7.63 0.67 -4.71
C ALA A 43 -8.68 -0.11 -5.53
N SER A 44 -9.61 -0.79 -4.85
CA SER A 44 -10.76 -1.39 -5.51
C SER A 44 -11.75 -0.33 -6.02
N GLY A 45 -12.46 -0.61 -7.10
CA GLY A 45 -13.36 0.32 -7.77
C GLY A 45 -14.63 0.66 -6.98
N ASP A 46 -14.95 -0.12 -5.95
CA ASP A 46 -16.03 0.16 -5.01
C ASP A 46 -15.61 1.08 -3.83
N SER A 47 -14.39 1.61 -3.88
CA SER A 47 -13.84 2.62 -2.95
C SER A 47 -14.49 4.00 -3.17
N THR A 48 -14.46 4.84 -2.14
CA THR A 48 -15.00 6.21 -2.16
C THR A 48 -14.00 7.16 -1.51
N THR A 49 -13.58 8.19 -2.25
CA THR A 49 -12.57 9.16 -1.82
C THR A 49 -12.77 10.51 -2.52
N SER A 50 -12.23 11.59 -1.96
CA SER A 50 -12.11 12.87 -2.66
C SER A 50 -10.92 12.93 -3.64
N ALA A 51 -9.98 11.98 -3.55
CA ALA A 51 -8.86 11.83 -4.46
C ALA A 51 -9.31 11.30 -5.84
N GLU A 52 -8.40 11.31 -6.82
CA GLU A 52 -8.62 10.52 -8.04
C GLU A 52 -8.54 9.03 -7.69
N LEU A 53 -9.58 8.25 -8.01
CA LEU A 53 -9.58 6.81 -7.81
C LEU A 53 -9.05 6.11 -9.07
N TYR A 54 -8.01 5.29 -8.90
CA TYR A 54 -7.55 4.33 -9.91
C TYR A 54 -8.06 2.92 -9.54
N PRO A 55 -9.10 2.40 -10.23
CA PRO A 55 -9.72 1.12 -9.89
C PRO A 55 -8.87 -0.05 -10.38
N CYS A 56 -8.08 -0.66 -9.49
CA CYS A 56 -7.18 -1.76 -9.83
C CYS A 56 -7.96 -3.07 -10.07
N VAL A 57 -9.06 -3.24 -9.32
CA VAL A 57 -10.07 -4.29 -9.47
C VAL A 57 -11.46 -3.67 -9.40
N PRO A 58 -12.52 -4.29 -9.97
CA PRO A 58 -13.87 -3.70 -9.96
C PRO A 58 -14.47 -3.54 -8.56
N GLU A 59 -14.25 -4.52 -7.69
CA GLU A 59 -14.77 -4.57 -6.31
C GLU A 59 -13.73 -5.21 -5.40
N ALA A 60 -13.69 -4.81 -4.14
CA ALA A 60 -12.79 -5.35 -3.13
C ALA A 60 -12.89 -6.88 -3.04
N LEU A 61 -11.75 -7.55 -3.00
CA LEU A 61 -11.67 -9.01 -3.16
C LEU A 61 -12.55 -9.76 -2.15
N ARG A 62 -12.58 -9.32 -0.89
CA ARG A 62 -13.40 -9.97 0.13
C ARG A 62 -14.89 -9.73 -0.07
N LEU A 63 -15.29 -8.54 -0.50
CA LEU A 63 -16.70 -8.21 -0.78
C LEU A 63 -17.21 -8.98 -2.00
N ALA A 64 -16.37 -9.08 -3.04
CA ALA A 64 -16.63 -9.86 -4.24
C ALA A 64 -16.67 -11.39 -4.00
N GLY A 65 -16.33 -11.86 -2.81
CA GLY A 65 -16.24 -13.29 -2.51
C GLY A 65 -15.11 -14.00 -3.28
N TYR A 66 -14.04 -13.28 -3.61
CA TYR A 66 -12.90 -13.82 -4.33
C TYR A 66 -12.20 -14.90 -3.51
N THR A 67 -12.04 -16.10 -4.10
CA THR A 67 -11.41 -17.27 -3.48
C THR A 67 -10.09 -17.66 -4.15
N GLY A 68 -9.63 -16.88 -5.13
CA GLY A 68 -8.34 -17.08 -5.77
C GLY A 68 -7.18 -16.59 -4.91
N ASP A 69 -5.98 -16.69 -5.47
CA ASP A 69 -4.77 -16.18 -4.85
C ASP A 69 -4.73 -14.64 -4.91
N PRO A 70 -4.81 -13.93 -3.77
CA PRO A 70 -4.80 -12.46 -3.75
C PRO A 70 -3.48 -11.87 -4.26
N THR A 71 -2.38 -12.62 -4.20
CA THR A 71 -1.07 -12.15 -4.69
C THR A 71 -1.08 -11.92 -6.20
N VAL A 72 -1.91 -12.64 -6.96
CA VAL A 72 -2.09 -12.41 -8.40
C VAL A 72 -2.64 -11.00 -8.64
N GLN A 73 -3.61 -10.57 -7.83
CA GLN A 73 -4.20 -9.22 -7.94
C GLN A 73 -3.23 -8.14 -7.48
N GLU A 74 -2.41 -8.42 -6.45
CA GLU A 74 -1.36 -7.51 -5.99
C GLU A 74 -0.26 -7.30 -7.05
N VAL A 75 0.14 -8.36 -7.77
CA VAL A 75 1.10 -8.24 -8.87
C VAL A 75 0.52 -7.46 -10.05
N ILE A 76 -0.75 -7.68 -10.39
CA ILE A 76 -1.45 -6.90 -11.44
C ILE A 76 -1.55 -5.41 -11.04
N GLN A 77 -1.89 -5.12 -9.77
CA GLN A 77 -1.91 -3.76 -9.25
C GLN A 77 -0.53 -3.11 -9.35
N LEU A 78 0.53 -3.85 -9.03
CA LEU A 78 1.90 -3.33 -9.12
C LEU A 78 2.28 -2.98 -10.57
N ASP A 79 1.89 -3.79 -11.55
CA ASP A 79 2.07 -3.49 -12.97
C ASP A 79 1.32 -2.21 -13.39
N GLN A 80 0.08 -2.05 -12.93
CA GLN A 80 -0.72 -0.83 -13.15
C GLN A 80 -0.05 0.41 -12.54
N VAL A 81 0.53 0.30 -11.34
CA VAL A 81 1.29 1.39 -10.71
C VAL A 81 2.55 1.71 -11.53
N VAL A 82 3.27 0.69 -12.00
CA VAL A 82 4.49 0.86 -12.82
C VAL A 82 4.19 1.56 -14.14
N ALA A 83 3.04 1.29 -14.75
CA ALA A 83 2.61 1.96 -15.98
C ALA A 83 2.34 3.46 -15.82
N GLU A 84 2.14 3.93 -14.60
CA GLU A 84 1.70 5.31 -14.28
C GLU A 84 2.77 6.13 -13.55
N LEU A 85 4.00 5.60 -13.38
CA LEU A 85 5.05 6.17 -12.51
C LEU A 85 5.34 7.66 -12.75
N ASP A 86 5.38 8.08 -14.01
CA ASP A 86 5.77 9.45 -14.42
C ASP A 86 4.78 10.53 -13.91
N ARG A 87 3.61 10.12 -13.42
CA ARG A 87 2.61 11.01 -12.82
C ARG A 87 2.95 11.43 -11.40
N PHE A 88 3.86 10.75 -10.72
CA PHE A 88 4.01 10.86 -9.26
C PHE A 88 5.36 11.41 -8.83
N ASP A 89 5.34 12.21 -7.77
CA ASP A 89 6.54 12.67 -7.08
C ASP A 89 6.96 11.67 -5.98
N ILE A 90 5.99 10.91 -5.44
CA ILE A 90 6.21 9.89 -4.41
C ILE A 90 5.13 8.79 -4.47
N LEU A 91 5.54 7.54 -4.20
CA LEU A 91 4.64 6.40 -4.02
C LEU A 91 4.55 6.03 -2.54
N HIS A 92 3.35 5.82 -2.01
CA HIS A 92 3.14 5.37 -0.64
C HIS A 92 2.41 4.03 -0.65
N PHE A 93 3.15 2.96 -0.36
CA PHE A 93 2.62 1.61 -0.27
C PHE A 93 2.06 1.32 1.13
N HIS A 94 0.88 0.73 1.15
CA HIS A 94 0.25 0.12 2.33
C HIS A 94 0.04 -1.39 2.12
N THR A 95 0.70 -1.95 1.11
CA THR A 95 0.62 -3.35 0.69
C THR A 95 1.73 -4.21 1.29
N GLY A 96 1.82 -5.47 0.85
CA GLY A 96 2.84 -6.39 1.31
C GLY A 96 4.22 -6.10 0.72
N HIS A 97 5.08 -7.11 0.81
CA HIS A 97 6.48 -7.04 0.37
C HIS A 97 6.69 -7.40 -1.10
N VAL A 98 5.62 -7.62 -1.87
CA VAL A 98 5.69 -8.05 -3.28
C VAL A 98 6.51 -7.09 -4.14
N HIS A 99 6.48 -5.78 -3.83
CA HIS A 99 7.20 -4.75 -4.57
C HIS A 99 8.68 -4.59 -4.15
N PHE A 100 9.16 -5.25 -3.10
CA PHE A 100 10.51 -5.03 -2.56
C PHE A 100 11.64 -5.35 -3.55
N PRO A 101 11.56 -6.40 -4.40
CA PRO A 101 12.56 -6.61 -5.45
C PRO A 101 12.66 -5.47 -6.48
N LEU A 102 11.65 -4.61 -6.56
CA LEU A 102 11.64 -3.43 -7.44
C LEU A 102 12.15 -2.16 -6.74
N ALA A 103 12.26 -2.16 -5.41
CA ALA A 103 12.65 -1.00 -4.60
C ALA A 103 13.87 -0.23 -5.14
N SER A 104 14.94 -0.94 -5.51
CA SER A 104 16.18 -0.33 -6.02
C SER A 104 16.10 0.12 -7.48
N ARG A 105 15.00 -0.19 -8.18
CA ARG A 105 14.80 0.06 -9.60
C ARG A 105 13.73 1.09 -9.89
N LEU A 106 12.93 1.47 -8.90
CA LEU A 106 11.92 2.51 -9.07
C LEU A 106 12.60 3.88 -9.22
N PRO A 107 12.29 4.64 -10.29
CA PRO A 107 12.85 5.98 -10.48
C PRO A 107 12.19 7.02 -9.56
N ILE A 108 11.04 6.68 -8.97
CA ILE A 108 10.25 7.53 -8.10
C ILE A 108 10.54 7.17 -6.63
N PRO A 109 10.79 8.16 -5.75
CA PRO A 109 10.85 7.92 -4.31
C PRO A 109 9.59 7.20 -3.81
N PHE A 110 9.74 6.31 -2.85
CA PHE A 110 8.60 5.62 -2.25
C PHE A 110 8.79 5.43 -0.75
N LEU A 111 7.71 5.11 -0.05
CA LEU A 111 7.74 4.60 1.32
C LEU A 111 6.70 3.49 1.50
N ASN A 112 6.92 2.63 2.49
CA ASN A 112 6.00 1.54 2.79
C ASN A 112 5.59 1.55 4.27
N THR A 113 4.28 1.65 4.54
CA THR A 113 3.75 1.54 5.90
C THR A 113 3.36 0.10 6.21
N LEU A 114 3.93 -0.46 7.29
CA LEU A 114 3.67 -1.81 7.75
C LEU A 114 2.45 -1.84 8.67
N HIS A 115 1.37 -2.51 8.27
CA HIS A 115 0.13 -2.61 9.05
C HIS A 115 0.00 -3.91 9.85
N GLY A 116 0.70 -4.97 9.42
CA GLY A 116 0.62 -6.29 10.03
C GLY A 116 1.58 -6.50 11.20
N PRO A 117 1.38 -7.56 12.01
CA PRO A 117 2.37 -8.01 12.98
C PRO A 117 3.68 -8.39 12.29
N LEU A 118 4.82 -8.05 12.90
CA LEU A 118 6.14 -8.39 12.37
C LEU A 118 6.75 -9.63 13.03
N THR A 119 5.93 -10.46 13.66
CA THR A 119 6.36 -11.58 14.50
C THR A 119 6.67 -12.89 13.75
N ALA A 120 6.33 -12.97 12.46
CA ALA A 120 6.63 -14.16 11.66
C ALA A 120 8.15 -14.36 11.54
N PRO A 121 8.70 -15.58 11.75
CA PRO A 121 10.14 -15.83 11.73
C PRO A 121 10.84 -15.32 10.46
N GLU A 122 10.19 -15.49 9.30
CA GLU A 122 10.69 -15.10 7.98
C GLU A 122 10.83 -13.59 7.79
N HIS A 123 10.20 -12.76 8.63
CA HIS A 123 10.30 -11.31 8.50
C HIS A 123 11.72 -10.81 8.76
N ARG A 124 12.47 -11.44 9.66
CA ARG A 124 13.87 -11.06 9.91
C ARG A 124 14.72 -11.21 8.65
N ASP A 125 14.55 -12.31 7.93
CA ASP A 125 15.28 -12.56 6.68
C ASP A 125 14.83 -11.60 5.58
N LEU A 126 13.51 -11.37 5.46
CA LEU A 126 12.95 -10.44 4.49
C LEU A 126 13.48 -9.02 4.67
N TYR A 127 13.28 -8.42 5.85
CA TYR A 127 13.69 -7.03 6.09
C TYR A 127 15.21 -6.90 6.20
N GLY A 128 15.91 -7.92 6.67
CA GLY A 128 17.38 -7.96 6.65
C GLY A 128 17.97 -8.02 5.23
N ARG A 129 17.25 -8.58 4.26
CA ARG A 129 17.65 -8.57 2.84
C ARG A 129 17.32 -7.26 2.13
N PHE A 130 16.22 -6.62 2.51
CA PHE A 130 15.69 -5.42 1.84
C PHE A 130 15.87 -4.15 2.68
N GLN A 131 17.03 -3.96 3.31
CA GLN A 131 17.33 -2.80 4.18
C GLN A 131 17.28 -1.44 3.49
N ALA A 132 17.28 -1.40 2.15
CA ALA A 132 17.18 -0.17 1.38
C ALA A 132 15.72 0.29 1.17
N VAL A 133 14.74 -0.53 1.56
CA VAL A 133 13.31 -0.18 1.48
C VAL A 133 12.98 0.75 2.64
N PRO A 134 12.52 1.99 2.40
CA PRO A 134 12.12 2.90 3.47
C PRO A 134 10.80 2.45 4.12
N LEU A 135 10.82 2.22 5.43
CA LEU A 135 9.70 1.66 6.18
C LEU A 135 9.10 2.66 7.18
N VAL A 136 7.78 2.57 7.35
CA VAL A 136 7.05 3.27 8.41
C VAL A 136 6.32 2.23 9.26
N SER A 137 6.65 2.19 10.54
CA SER A 137 5.93 1.39 11.54
C SER A 137 4.75 2.18 12.13
N ILE A 138 3.68 1.49 12.49
CA ILE A 138 2.53 2.09 13.18
C ILE A 138 2.77 2.30 14.68
N SER A 139 3.82 1.70 15.26
CA SER A 139 4.25 1.93 16.63
C SER A 139 5.70 1.48 16.87
N GLU A 140 6.33 1.99 17.93
CA GLU A 140 7.64 1.49 18.38
C GLU A 140 7.59 0.02 18.79
N ALA A 141 6.47 -0.43 19.39
CA ALA A 141 6.29 -1.83 19.78
C ALA A 141 6.29 -2.79 18.58
N GLN A 142 5.76 -2.34 17.43
CA GLN A 142 5.76 -3.15 16.20
C GLN A 142 7.17 -3.46 15.69
N ARG A 143 8.15 -2.59 15.97
CA ARG A 143 9.54 -2.74 15.49
C ARG A 143 10.31 -3.83 16.22
N LEU A 144 9.92 -4.14 17.46
CA LEU A 144 10.70 -5.02 18.35
C LEU A 144 11.10 -6.39 17.75
N PRO A 145 10.26 -7.09 16.95
CA PRO A 145 10.66 -8.36 16.34
C PRO A 145 11.78 -8.23 15.29
N VAL A 146 11.87 -7.06 14.64
CA VAL A 146 12.78 -6.76 13.52
C VAL A 146 13.46 -5.39 13.75
N PRO A 147 14.30 -5.27 14.79
CA PRO A 147 14.82 -3.97 15.25
C PRO A 147 15.72 -3.27 14.22
N ASP A 148 16.25 -4.01 13.25
CA ASP A 148 17.16 -3.51 12.20
C ASP A 148 16.42 -3.11 10.90
N ALA A 149 15.08 -3.17 10.91
CA ALA A 149 14.24 -2.72 9.80
C ALA A 149 13.95 -1.21 9.93
N HIS A 150 14.36 -0.42 8.94
CA HIS A 150 14.28 1.04 8.94
C HIS A 150 13.82 1.53 7.57
#